data_AF-A0A4S4DTD5-F1
#
_entry.id   AF-A0A4S4DTD5-F1
#
_cell.length_a   1.000
_cell.length_b   1.000
_cell.length_c   1.000
_cell.angle_alpha   90.00
_cell.angle_beta   90.00
_cell.angle_gamma   90.00
#
_symmetry.space_group_name_H-M   'P 1'
#
loop_
_entity.id
_entity.type
_entity.pdbx_description
1 polymer ?
#
loop_
_entity_poly.entity_id
_entity_poly.type
_entity_poly.pdbx_seq_one_letter_code
_entity_poly.pdbx_strand_id
1 'polypeptide(L)'
;MEEEEAPLVAENSETQTLTKKNHTRDVHILSSAFLLIFLAYGAVQNLESTINTEEDLGTISLGILYSSFMVFSFFASLVVRFLGTKNALVLGTTGYWLFIAANLKPTWYTMVPASLYMGFSASIIWVAEGTYLTSTARSHAHDLNLEEGNVIGNFNGEFWGMFAGHQFVGNLMSLVLLKDGTCSLAMGRLTSGLKSITLIVCAGAFIQLIVLLWLLLKYSVTSGVLGILYPLLMAAALGIGDGIFNTQLNALLGMLFKHDMEGAFAQLKVWQCVSIAVVFFVSPYISLHAVLVVMLVAVCISVVGFLFLTLMVEKAFSFVD
;
A
#
# COMPACT_ATOMS: atom_id res chain seq x y z
N MET A 1 -1.30 -26.30 -70.77
CA MET A 1 -0.84 -24.91 -70.86
C MET A 1 -2.06 -24.05 -70.55
N GLU A 2 -2.55 -24.17 -69.32
CA GLU A 2 -2.12 -23.40 -68.14
C GLU A 2 -2.71 -21.98 -68.19
N GLU A 3 -3.95 -21.89 -67.70
CA GLU A 3 -4.46 -20.70 -67.06
C GLU A 3 -3.68 -20.54 -65.74
N GLU A 4 -2.82 -19.52 -65.67
CA GLU A 4 -2.08 -19.18 -64.47
C GLU A 4 -3.00 -18.36 -63.57
N GLU A 5 -3.57 -19.02 -62.57
CA GLU A 5 -4.27 -18.40 -61.44
C GLU A 5 -3.34 -17.40 -60.74
N ALA A 6 -3.74 -16.13 -60.71
CA ALA A 6 -3.11 -15.15 -59.84
C ALA A 6 -3.44 -15.47 -58.38
N PRO A 7 -2.45 -15.71 -57.50
CA PRO A 7 -2.73 -15.98 -56.10
C PRO A 7 -3.01 -14.69 -55.32
N LEU A 8 -3.94 -14.84 -54.37
CA LEU A 8 -4.46 -13.83 -53.46
C LEU A 8 -3.38 -13.04 -52.68
N VAL A 9 -3.59 -11.72 -52.64
CA VAL A 9 -3.25 -10.74 -51.58
C VAL A 9 -2.13 -11.18 -50.63
N ALA A 10 -0.88 -10.85 -51.00
CA ALA A 10 0.22 -10.75 -50.05
C ALA A 10 0.17 -9.37 -49.35
N GLU A 11 -0.78 -9.18 -48.43
CA GLU A 11 -0.60 -8.22 -47.34
C GLU A 11 0.29 -8.88 -46.30
N ASN A 12 1.60 -8.73 -46.44
CA ASN A 12 2.51 -9.06 -45.36
C ASN A 12 3.72 -8.13 -45.37
N SER A 13 3.94 -7.52 -44.21
CA SER A 13 5.14 -6.80 -43.81
C SER A 13 5.21 -5.32 -44.20
N GLU A 14 4.13 -4.57 -44.05
CA GLU A 14 4.31 -3.20 -43.58
C GLU A 14 4.83 -3.27 -42.14
N THR A 15 6.14 -3.05 -42.03
CA THR A 15 6.87 -2.89 -40.79
C THR A 15 6.35 -1.63 -40.09
N GLN A 16 5.22 -1.75 -39.39
CA GLN A 16 4.87 -0.83 -38.33
C GLN A 16 5.88 -1.08 -37.21
N THR A 17 6.97 -0.33 -37.24
CA THR A 17 7.75 0.04 -36.06
C THR A 17 6.85 0.84 -35.11
N LEU A 18 5.83 0.20 -34.56
CA LEU A 18 5.16 0.65 -33.35
C LEU A 18 6.25 0.77 -32.30
N THR A 19 6.57 2.01 -31.95
CA THR A 19 7.56 2.36 -30.95
C THR A 19 7.20 1.57 -29.69
N LYS A 20 7.93 0.47 -29.42
CA LYS A 20 7.61 -0.46 -28.34
C LYS A 20 7.62 0.33 -27.05
N LYS A 21 6.44 0.68 -26.54
CA LYS A 21 6.28 1.56 -25.39
C LYS A 21 6.90 0.81 -24.22
N ASN A 22 7.96 1.36 -23.64
CA ASN A 22 8.74 0.64 -22.65
C ASN A 22 8.01 0.71 -21.30
N HIS A 23 6.96 -0.10 -21.13
CA HIS A 23 6.07 -0.10 -19.96
C HIS A 23 6.82 -0.31 -18.65
N THR A 24 7.91 -1.09 -18.67
CA THR A 24 8.82 -1.29 -17.54
C THR A 24 9.53 0.00 -17.12
N ARG A 25 9.97 0.82 -18.09
CA ARG A 25 10.56 2.14 -17.81
C ARG A 25 9.54 3.06 -17.16
N ASP A 26 8.29 3.04 -17.61
CA ASP A 26 7.23 3.88 -17.04
C ASP A 26 6.95 3.51 -15.57
N VAL A 27 7.08 2.22 -15.20
CA VAL A 27 7.01 1.76 -13.80
C VAL A 27 8.22 2.22 -13.00
N HIS A 28 9.45 2.03 -13.49
CA HIS A 28 10.64 2.51 -12.78
C HIS A 28 10.60 4.02 -12.51
N ILE A 29 10.13 4.81 -13.48
CA ILE A 29 9.97 6.27 -13.33
C ILE A 29 8.93 6.58 -12.26
N LEU A 30 7.77 5.91 -12.28
CA LEU A 30 6.71 6.09 -11.29
C LEU A 30 7.22 5.75 -9.88
N SER A 31 7.81 4.57 -9.70
CA SER A 31 8.36 4.10 -8.44
C SER A 31 9.40 5.05 -7.88
N SER A 32 10.32 5.53 -8.73
CA SER A 32 11.36 6.49 -8.33
C SER A 32 10.77 7.84 -7.93
N ALA A 33 9.77 8.34 -8.67
CA ALA A 33 9.09 9.60 -8.37
C ALA A 33 8.34 9.53 -7.02
N PHE A 34 7.60 8.44 -6.79
CA PHE A 34 6.91 8.21 -5.52
C PHE A 34 7.89 8.08 -4.37
N LEU A 35 8.97 7.33 -4.55
CA LEU A 35 10.01 7.21 -3.54
C LEU A 35 10.53 8.59 -3.13
N LEU A 36 10.91 9.45 -4.08
CA LEU A 36 11.47 10.78 -3.79
C LEU A 36 10.46 11.71 -3.09
N ILE A 37 9.20 11.72 -3.54
CA ILE A 37 8.16 12.57 -2.95
C ILE A 37 7.88 12.14 -1.51
N PHE A 38 7.71 10.84 -1.29
CA PHE A 38 7.42 10.31 0.04
C PHE A 38 8.65 10.28 0.95
N LEU A 39 9.86 10.36 0.39
CA LEU A 39 11.07 10.63 1.15
C LEU A 39 10.97 11.95 1.91
N ALA A 40 10.62 13.01 1.17
CA ALA A 40 10.52 14.36 1.71
C ALA A 40 9.28 14.50 2.60
N TYR A 41 8.13 14.00 2.13
CA TYR A 41 6.89 14.07 2.89
C TYR A 41 6.95 13.24 4.18
N GLY A 42 7.50 12.02 4.14
CA GLY A 42 7.61 11.17 5.32
C GLY A 42 8.47 11.79 6.43
N ALA A 43 9.53 12.53 6.07
CA ALA A 43 10.30 13.30 7.04
C ALA A 43 9.47 14.44 7.64
N VAL A 44 8.82 15.27 6.80
CA VAL A 44 7.99 16.39 7.29
C VAL A 44 6.85 15.89 8.18
N GLN A 45 6.12 14.87 7.74
CA GLN A 45 5.01 14.26 8.46
C GLN A 45 5.41 13.73 9.85
N ASN A 46 6.55 13.03 9.96
CA ASN A 46 7.00 12.48 11.23
C ASN A 46 7.43 13.56 12.22
N LEU A 47 7.97 14.68 11.71
CA LEU A 47 8.42 15.79 12.53
C LEU A 47 7.32 16.82 12.80
N GLU A 48 6.19 16.75 12.09
CA GLU A 48 5.11 17.74 12.13
C GLU A 48 4.60 18.01 13.55
N SER A 49 4.27 16.95 14.31
CA SER A 49 3.75 17.05 15.68
C SER A 49 4.84 17.44 16.69
N THR A 50 6.11 17.34 16.31
CA THR A 50 7.26 17.61 17.18
C THR A 50 7.80 19.03 16.99
N ILE A 51 7.75 19.55 15.76
CA ILE A 51 8.26 20.89 15.41
C ILE A 51 7.16 21.95 15.55
N ASN A 52 5.92 21.64 15.18
CA ASN A 52 4.82 22.61 15.17
C ASN A 52 3.93 22.46 16.42
N THR A 53 4.50 22.74 17.59
CA THR A 53 3.85 22.60 18.91
C THR A 53 3.05 23.82 19.36
N GLU A 54 3.15 24.97 18.64
CA GLU A 54 2.29 26.11 18.91
C GLU A 54 0.82 25.73 18.66
N GLU A 55 0.03 25.70 19.74
CA GLU A 55 -1.41 25.38 19.72
C GLU A 55 -1.78 24.05 19.03
N ASP A 56 -0.92 23.03 19.10
CA ASP A 56 -1.11 21.73 18.43
C ASP A 56 -1.29 21.83 16.91
N LEU A 57 -0.79 22.90 16.29
CA LEU A 57 -0.95 23.19 14.86
C LEU A 57 -0.55 21.99 13.97
N GLY A 58 0.56 21.32 14.26
CA GLY A 58 1.02 20.16 13.48
C GLY A 58 0.04 18.98 13.56
N THR A 59 -0.42 18.64 14.76
CA THR A 59 -1.37 17.54 15.00
C THR A 59 -2.73 17.82 14.34
N ILE A 60 -3.23 19.05 14.49
CA ILE A 60 -4.50 19.49 13.90
C ILE A 60 -4.40 19.50 12.36
N SER A 61 -3.27 19.96 11.83
CA SER A 61 -2.99 19.96 10.39
C SER A 61 -2.96 18.54 9.81
N LEU A 62 -2.35 17.58 10.50
CA LEU A 62 -2.38 16.17 10.10
C LEU A 62 -3.80 15.59 10.19
N GLY A 63 -4.56 15.94 11.23
CA GLY A 63 -5.96 15.55 11.39
C GLY A 63 -6.84 16.05 10.25
N ILE A 64 -6.68 17.31 9.83
CA ILE A 64 -7.38 17.90 8.68
C ILE A 64 -7.00 17.20 7.39
N LEU A 65 -5.72 16.88 7.20
CA LEU A 65 -5.23 16.16 6.03
C LEU A 65 -5.92 14.79 5.90
N TYR A 66 -5.90 13.98 6.95
CA TYR A 66 -6.50 12.64 6.89
C TYR A 66 -8.04 12.69 6.82
N SER A 67 -8.68 13.65 7.48
CA SER A 67 -10.13 13.84 7.41
C SER A 67 -10.57 14.26 6.01
N SER A 68 -9.84 15.19 5.38
CA SER A 68 -10.12 15.61 4.01
C SER A 68 -9.81 14.51 3.00
N PHE A 69 -8.71 13.76 3.18
CA PHE A 69 -8.41 12.56 2.38
C PHE A 69 -9.56 11.56 2.38
N MET A 70 -10.15 11.30 3.55
CA MET A 70 -11.31 10.42 3.68
C MET A 70 -12.50 10.93 2.85
N VAL A 71 -12.84 12.22 2.96
CA VAL A 71 -13.98 12.82 2.24
C VAL A 71 -13.75 12.83 0.73
N PHE A 72 -12.55 13.21 0.28
CA PHE A 72 -12.25 13.31 -1.14
C PHE A 72 -12.05 11.96 -1.83
N SER A 73 -11.73 10.90 -1.06
CA SER A 73 -11.63 9.54 -1.59
C SER A 73 -12.93 9.04 -2.23
N PHE A 74 -14.10 9.50 -1.79
CA PHE A 74 -15.38 9.18 -2.45
C PHE A 74 -15.47 9.69 -3.90
N PHE A 75 -14.77 10.77 -4.21
CA PHE A 75 -14.79 11.42 -5.52
C PHE A 75 -13.51 11.21 -6.34
N ALA A 76 -12.47 10.65 -5.72
CA ALA A 76 -11.16 10.48 -6.34
C ALA A 76 -11.23 9.71 -7.66
N SER A 77 -11.98 8.60 -7.73
CA SER A 77 -12.15 7.82 -8.97
C SER A 77 -12.80 8.63 -10.10
N LEU A 78 -13.76 9.50 -9.78
CA LEU A 78 -14.38 10.38 -10.78
C LEU A 78 -13.36 11.38 -11.34
N VAL A 79 -12.54 11.97 -10.47
CA VAL A 79 -11.49 12.93 -10.85
C VAL A 79 -10.42 12.24 -11.71
N VAL A 80 -9.97 11.05 -11.33
CA VAL A 80 -8.97 10.28 -12.10
C VAL A 80 -9.51 9.89 -13.48
N ARG A 81 -10.78 9.49 -13.58
CA ARG A 81 -11.42 9.17 -14.87
C ARG A 81 -11.56 10.39 -15.77
N PHE A 82 -11.84 11.57 -15.21
CA PHE A 82 -11.98 12.81 -15.98
C PHE A 82 -10.63 13.36 -16.46
N LEU A 83 -9.61 13.40 -15.59
CA LEU A 83 -8.31 13.97 -15.91
C LEU A 83 -7.41 13.02 -16.71
N GLY A 84 -7.67 11.72 -16.60
CA GLY A 84 -6.76 10.67 -17.03
C GLY A 84 -5.62 10.47 -16.03
N THR A 85 -5.12 9.23 -15.98
CA THR A 85 -4.26 8.77 -14.90
C THR A 85 -2.93 9.52 -14.79
N LYS A 86 -2.32 9.89 -15.92
CA LYS A 86 -1.05 10.64 -15.93
C LYS A 86 -1.21 12.05 -15.36
N ASN A 87 -2.25 12.77 -15.76
CA ASN A 87 -2.51 14.12 -15.28
C ASN A 87 -2.96 14.11 -13.82
N ALA A 88 -3.71 13.08 -13.41
CA ALA A 88 -4.12 12.88 -12.03
C ALA A 88 -2.92 12.60 -11.10
N LEU A 89 -1.92 11.84 -11.57
CA LEU A 89 -0.66 11.67 -10.85
C LEU A 89 0.06 13.00 -10.66
N VAL A 90 0.19 13.81 -11.72
CA VAL A 90 0.82 15.14 -11.64
C VAL A 90 0.04 16.08 -10.71
N LEU A 91 -1.29 16.09 -10.78
CA LEU A 91 -2.12 16.87 -9.84
C LEU A 91 -1.87 16.42 -8.40
N GLY A 92 -1.83 15.11 -8.17
CA GLY A 92 -1.59 14.52 -6.86
C GLY A 92 -0.24 14.93 -6.25
N THR A 93 0.83 15.06 -7.04
CA THR A 93 2.15 15.47 -6.52
C THR A 93 2.19 16.91 -6.04
N THR A 94 1.33 17.80 -6.57
CA THR A 94 1.31 19.22 -6.19
C THR A 94 0.93 19.43 -4.72
N GLY A 95 0.05 18.59 -4.16
CA GLY A 95 -0.32 18.66 -2.74
C GLY A 95 0.87 18.42 -1.83
N TYR A 96 1.71 17.43 -2.16
CA TYR A 96 2.91 17.09 -1.37
C TYR A 96 3.91 18.24 -1.38
N TRP A 97 4.14 18.86 -2.54
CA TRP A 97 4.99 20.04 -2.64
C TRP A 97 4.47 21.23 -1.83
N LEU A 98 3.18 21.54 -1.93
CA LEU A 98 2.58 22.66 -1.21
C LEU A 98 2.60 22.44 0.30
N PHE A 99 2.36 21.22 0.76
CA PHE A 99 2.39 20.88 2.18
C PHE A 99 3.80 20.99 2.77
N ILE A 100 4.82 20.52 2.05
CA ILE A 100 6.23 20.69 2.44
C ILE A 100 6.61 22.18 2.43
N ALA A 101 6.15 22.95 1.44
CA ALA A 101 6.41 24.39 1.37
C ALA A 101 5.73 25.18 2.51
N ALA A 102 4.50 24.80 2.90
CA ALA A 102 3.78 25.41 4.01
C ALA A 102 4.54 25.23 5.35
N ASN A 103 5.23 24.10 5.50
CA ASN A 103 6.10 23.81 6.64
C ASN A 103 7.36 24.70 6.71
N LEU A 104 7.70 25.47 5.67
CA LEU A 104 8.79 26.47 5.75
C LEU A 104 8.41 27.72 6.55
N LYS A 105 7.11 28.02 6.63
CA LYS A 105 6.54 29.08 7.49
C LYS A 105 5.22 28.56 8.09
N PRO A 106 5.31 27.71 9.13
CA PRO A 106 4.14 27.06 9.71
C PRO A 106 3.30 28.11 10.45
N THR A 107 2.13 28.40 9.92
CA THR A 107 1.11 29.26 10.53
C THR A 107 -0.26 28.64 10.27
N TRP A 108 -1.26 28.96 11.09
CA TRP A 108 -2.65 28.52 10.86
C TRP A 108 -3.16 28.81 9.44
N TYR A 109 -2.80 29.97 8.89
CA TYR A 109 -3.23 30.40 7.56
C TYR A 109 -2.54 29.67 6.40
N THR A 110 -1.35 29.11 6.62
CA THR A 110 -0.61 28.34 5.60
C THR A 110 -0.88 26.85 5.71
N MET A 111 -0.91 26.32 6.94
CA MET A 111 -1.01 24.90 7.23
C MET A 111 -2.41 24.34 6.99
N VAL A 112 -3.47 25.00 7.46
CA VAL A 112 -4.85 24.51 7.29
C VAL A 112 -5.25 24.33 5.82
N PRO A 113 -5.09 25.33 4.93
CA PRO A 113 -5.41 25.15 3.52
C PRO A 113 -4.48 24.16 2.83
N ALA A 114 -3.19 24.11 3.21
CA ALA A 114 -2.25 23.14 2.67
C ALA A 114 -2.62 21.70 3.04
N SER A 115 -3.01 21.44 4.29
CA SER A 115 -3.50 20.14 4.76
C SER A 115 -4.75 19.68 4.02
N LEU A 116 -5.73 20.58 3.85
CA LEU A 116 -6.98 20.26 3.16
C LEU A 116 -6.72 19.93 1.68
N TYR A 117 -5.88 20.73 1.02
CA TYR A 117 -5.48 20.47 -0.37
C TYR A 117 -4.62 19.21 -0.51
N MET A 118 -3.79 18.93 0.48
CA MET A 118 -2.98 17.73 0.54
C MET A 118 -3.85 16.47 0.65
N GLY A 119 -4.89 16.48 1.48
CA GLY A 119 -5.83 15.36 1.56
C GLY A 119 -6.57 15.11 0.24
N PHE A 120 -7.01 16.18 -0.44
CA PHE A 120 -7.55 16.09 -1.80
C PHE A 120 -6.54 15.46 -2.77
N SER A 121 -5.33 15.99 -2.82
CA SER A 121 -4.28 15.52 -3.73
C SER A 121 -3.86 14.08 -3.45
N ALA A 122 -3.76 13.69 -2.18
CA ALA A 122 -3.45 12.33 -1.77
C ALA A 122 -4.55 11.35 -2.21
N SER A 123 -5.83 11.74 -2.12
CA SER A 123 -6.94 10.88 -2.56
C SER A 123 -6.83 10.55 -4.05
N ILE A 124 -6.41 11.53 -4.85
CA ILE A 124 -6.25 11.39 -6.29
C ILE A 124 -4.98 10.60 -6.62
N ILE A 125 -3.85 10.90 -5.97
CA ILE A 125 -2.56 10.32 -6.33
C ILE A 125 -2.56 8.80 -6.15
N TRP A 126 -3.17 8.31 -5.07
CA TRP A 126 -3.19 6.89 -4.74
C TRP A 126 -4.14 6.10 -5.65
N VAL A 127 -5.29 6.69 -6.00
CA VAL A 127 -6.20 6.08 -6.99
C VAL A 127 -5.58 6.09 -8.38
N ALA A 128 -4.91 7.19 -8.76
CA ALA A 128 -4.23 7.29 -10.04
C ALA A 128 -3.05 6.33 -10.14
N GLU A 129 -2.25 6.17 -9.08
CA GLU A 129 -1.12 5.24 -9.02
C GLU A 129 -1.57 3.80 -9.27
N GLY A 130 -2.51 3.29 -8.48
CA GLY A 130 -3.01 1.92 -8.64
C GLY A 130 -3.60 1.68 -10.04
N THR A 131 -4.30 2.67 -10.59
CA THR A 131 -4.85 2.61 -11.96
C THR A 131 -3.74 2.62 -13.01
N TYR A 132 -2.71 3.45 -12.84
CA TYR A 132 -1.61 3.60 -13.80
C TYR A 132 -0.76 2.34 -13.85
N LEU A 133 -0.40 1.83 -12.67
CA LEU A 133 0.46 0.67 -12.53
C LEU A 133 -0.21 -0.57 -13.10
N THR A 134 -1.49 -0.78 -12.79
CA THR A 134 -2.29 -1.91 -13.28
C THR A 134 -2.53 -1.83 -14.79
N SER A 135 -2.88 -0.64 -15.32
CA SER A 135 -3.09 -0.47 -16.77
C SER A 135 -1.81 -0.63 -17.58
N THR A 136 -0.68 -0.16 -17.04
CA THR A 136 0.65 -0.34 -17.65
C THR A 136 1.08 -1.80 -17.61
N ALA A 137 0.84 -2.51 -16.50
CA ALA A 137 1.08 -3.95 -16.38
C ALA A 137 0.22 -4.77 -17.36
N ARG A 138 -1.07 -4.46 -17.49
CA ARG A 138 -1.96 -5.13 -18.45
C ARG A 138 -1.53 -4.89 -19.88
N SER A 139 -1.19 -3.64 -20.23
CA SER A 139 -0.67 -3.32 -21.56
C SER A 139 0.62 -4.08 -21.87
N HIS A 140 1.52 -4.18 -20.89
CA HIS A 140 2.75 -4.97 -21.01
C HIS A 140 2.50 -6.47 -21.17
N ALA A 141 1.52 -7.02 -20.44
CA ALA A 141 1.13 -8.42 -20.54
C ALA A 141 0.52 -8.74 -21.91
N HIS A 142 -0.36 -7.87 -22.41
CA HIS A 142 -0.97 -8.00 -23.74
C HIS A 142 0.08 -7.93 -24.85
N ASP A 143 1.01 -6.97 -24.80
CA ASP A 143 2.04 -6.79 -25.83
C ASP A 143 3.05 -7.96 -25.90
N LEU A 144 3.19 -8.73 -24.81
CA LEU A 144 4.12 -9.85 -24.70
C LEU A 144 3.42 -11.22 -24.58
N ASN A 145 2.09 -11.28 -24.68
CA ASN A 145 1.28 -12.49 -24.44
C ASN A 145 1.62 -13.20 -23.11
N LEU A 146 1.80 -12.43 -22.04
CA LEU A 146 2.08 -12.93 -20.70
C LEU A 146 0.80 -13.00 -19.85
N GLU A 147 0.84 -13.80 -18.79
CA GLU A 147 -0.27 -13.87 -17.83
C GLU A 147 -0.43 -12.54 -17.07
N GLU A 148 -1.58 -11.86 -17.25
CA GLU A 148 -1.84 -10.52 -16.68
C GLU A 148 -1.60 -10.46 -15.17
N GLY A 149 -2.05 -11.46 -14.42
CA GLY A 149 -1.91 -11.49 -12.97
C GLY A 149 -0.45 -11.49 -12.51
N ASN A 150 0.41 -12.23 -13.23
CA ASN A 150 1.83 -12.32 -12.90
C ASN A 150 2.56 -11.01 -13.19
N VAL A 151 2.23 -10.33 -14.29
CA VAL A 151 2.83 -9.03 -14.65
C VAL A 151 2.36 -7.92 -13.70
N ILE A 152 1.07 -7.88 -13.37
CA ILE A 152 0.51 -6.94 -12.38
C ILE A 152 1.18 -7.14 -11.02
N GLY A 153 1.33 -8.40 -10.58
CA GLY A 153 2.01 -8.73 -9.33
C GLY A 153 3.48 -8.29 -9.32
N ASN A 154 4.21 -8.50 -10.41
CA ASN A 154 5.60 -8.06 -10.53
C ASN A 154 5.75 -6.55 -10.50
N PHE A 155 4.91 -5.82 -11.26
CA PHE A 155 4.98 -4.36 -11.32
C PHE A 155 4.56 -3.71 -10.00
N ASN A 156 3.52 -4.23 -9.34
CA ASN A 156 3.14 -3.81 -7.98
C ASN A 156 4.22 -4.15 -6.96
N GLY A 157 4.79 -5.35 -7.01
CA GLY A 157 5.87 -5.76 -6.12
C GLY A 157 7.11 -4.89 -6.27
N GLU A 158 7.45 -4.50 -7.49
CA GLU A 158 8.56 -3.58 -7.75
C GLU A 158 8.27 -2.17 -7.21
N PHE A 159 7.09 -1.62 -7.50
CA PHE A 159 6.68 -0.31 -6.99
C PHE A 159 6.69 -0.27 -5.47
N TRP A 160 5.99 -1.20 -4.81
CA TRP A 160 5.90 -1.24 -3.35
C TRP A 160 7.24 -1.59 -2.70
N GLY A 161 8.04 -2.44 -3.34
CA GLY A 161 9.40 -2.77 -2.91
C GLY A 161 10.31 -1.54 -2.91
N MET A 162 10.25 -0.72 -3.97
CA MET A 162 10.99 0.53 -4.04
C MET A 162 10.41 1.58 -3.09
N PHE A 163 9.09 1.71 -3.04
CA PHE A 163 8.36 2.66 -2.20
C PHE A 163 8.62 2.43 -0.71
N ALA A 164 8.75 1.18 -0.25
CA ALA A 164 9.08 0.86 1.14
C ALA A 164 10.38 1.54 1.63
N GLY A 165 11.29 1.90 0.71
CA GLY A 165 12.48 2.68 1.01
C GLY A 165 12.19 4.06 1.62
N HIS A 166 11.01 4.65 1.39
CA HIS A 166 10.68 5.96 1.98
C HIS A 166 10.55 5.88 3.51
N GLN A 167 10.02 4.77 4.03
CA GLN A 167 9.88 4.57 5.48
C GLN A 167 11.23 4.50 6.16
N PHE A 168 12.24 3.95 5.48
CA PHE A 168 13.61 3.95 5.99
C PHE A 168 14.10 5.38 6.22
N VAL A 169 13.94 6.30 5.26
CA VAL A 169 14.42 7.68 5.41
C VAL A 169 13.53 8.55 6.29
N GLY A 170 12.20 8.40 6.23
CA GLY A 170 11.28 9.14 7.10
C GLY A 170 11.50 8.85 8.58
N ASN A 171 11.77 7.59 8.92
CA ASN A 171 12.11 7.18 10.28
C ASN A 171 13.59 7.47 10.60
N LEU A 172 14.51 7.31 9.65
CA LEU A 172 15.94 7.61 9.84
C LEU A 172 16.20 9.10 10.06
N MET A 173 15.48 10.02 9.42
CA MET A 173 15.66 11.47 9.68
C MET A 173 15.20 11.84 11.09
N SER A 174 14.09 11.24 11.55
CA SER A 174 13.62 11.38 12.93
C SER A 174 14.61 10.80 13.94
N LEU A 175 15.29 9.70 13.58
CA LEU A 175 16.37 9.08 14.37
C LEU A 175 17.70 9.84 14.30
N VAL A 176 18.07 10.44 13.17
CA VAL A 176 19.31 11.23 13.00
C VAL A 176 19.25 12.54 13.79
N LEU A 177 18.05 13.12 13.95
CA LEU A 177 17.82 14.25 14.85
C LEU A 177 17.79 13.86 16.34
N LEU A 178 17.70 12.55 16.67
CA LEU A 178 17.68 12.02 18.05
C LEU A 178 18.88 11.11 18.43
N LYS A 179 19.81 10.87 17.50
CA LYS A 179 21.07 10.12 17.59
C LYS A 179 21.00 8.58 17.80
N ASP A 180 21.91 7.92 17.04
CA ASP A 180 22.44 6.54 17.01
C ASP A 180 21.55 5.33 16.60
N GLY A 181 21.72 4.88 15.34
CA GLY A 181 22.15 3.49 15.05
C GLY A 181 21.20 2.44 14.44
N THR A 182 21.48 2.09 13.17
CA THR A 182 21.50 0.74 12.51
C THR A 182 20.31 0.12 11.73
N CYS A 183 20.72 -0.49 10.59
CA CYS A 183 20.11 -1.26 9.47
C CYS A 183 19.04 -2.34 9.80
N SER A 184 18.23 -2.91 8.87
CA SER A 184 18.58 -3.52 7.57
C SER A 184 17.38 -3.86 6.65
N LEU A 185 17.70 -4.31 5.44
CA LEU A 185 16.88 -4.61 4.25
C LEU A 185 16.93 -6.13 3.94
N ALA A 186 15.79 -6.77 3.61
CA ALA A 186 15.66 -7.86 2.61
C ALA A 186 14.29 -8.57 2.71
N MET A 187 13.54 -8.65 1.59
CA MET A 187 13.01 -9.89 0.98
C MET A 187 11.96 -9.57 -0.08
N GLY A 188 12.40 -9.34 -1.33
CA GLY A 188 11.56 -9.08 -2.49
C GLY A 188 11.49 -10.22 -3.51
N ARG A 189 11.79 -11.46 -3.12
CA ARG A 189 11.82 -12.60 -4.08
C ARG A 189 11.33 -13.90 -3.47
N LEU A 190 10.03 -14.00 -3.20
CA LEU A 190 9.32 -15.29 -3.21
C LEU A 190 7.80 -15.09 -3.21
N THR A 191 7.19 -14.74 -4.35
CA THR A 191 5.72 -14.74 -4.45
C THR A 191 5.26 -15.12 -5.86
N SER A 192 4.92 -16.39 -6.08
CA SER A 192 4.14 -16.78 -7.26
C SER A 192 3.12 -17.87 -6.90
N GLY A 193 1.82 -17.54 -7.11
CA GLY A 193 0.68 -18.45 -7.00
C GLY A 193 -0.11 -18.39 -5.68
N LEU A 194 -1.41 -18.72 -5.74
CA LEU A 194 -2.38 -18.78 -4.62
C LEU A 194 -1.86 -19.57 -3.41
N LYS A 195 -1.06 -20.62 -3.66
CA LYS A 195 -0.40 -21.44 -2.63
C LYS A 195 0.71 -20.69 -1.89
N SER A 196 1.46 -19.83 -2.57
CA SER A 196 2.48 -18.96 -1.96
C SER A 196 1.82 -17.87 -1.10
N ILE A 197 0.74 -17.25 -1.59
CA ILE A 197 -0.07 -16.27 -0.83
C ILE A 197 -0.58 -16.89 0.48
N THR A 198 -1.14 -18.10 0.40
CA THR A 198 -1.70 -18.80 1.56
C THR A 198 -0.64 -19.18 2.59
N LEU A 199 0.51 -19.69 2.13
CA LEU A 199 1.62 -20.07 3.02
C LEU A 199 2.19 -18.85 3.75
N ILE A 200 2.35 -17.73 3.04
CA ILE A 200 2.88 -16.48 3.59
C ILE A 200 1.91 -15.88 4.63
N VAL A 201 0.61 -15.86 4.32
CA VAL A 201 -0.43 -15.37 5.25
C VAL A 201 -0.52 -16.24 6.52
N CYS A 202 -0.49 -17.56 6.36
CA CYS A 202 -0.50 -18.49 7.51
C CYS A 202 0.76 -18.36 8.36
N ALA A 203 1.94 -18.19 7.75
CA ALA A 203 3.19 -17.98 8.47
C ALA A 203 3.20 -16.65 9.25
N GLY A 204 2.68 -15.57 8.64
CA GLY A 204 2.52 -14.28 9.31
C GLY A 204 1.56 -14.34 10.50
N ALA A 205 0.39 -14.98 10.32
CA ALA A 205 -0.58 -15.18 11.41
C ALA A 205 0.01 -15.99 12.57
N PHE A 206 0.83 -17.00 12.26
CA PHE A 206 1.48 -17.84 13.26
C PHE A 206 2.52 -17.06 14.09
N ILE A 207 3.32 -16.21 13.44
CA ILE A 207 4.26 -15.30 14.13
C ILE A 207 3.48 -14.32 15.01
N GLN A 208 2.38 -13.74 14.50
CA GLN A 208 1.53 -12.83 15.27
C GLN A 208 0.86 -13.51 16.48
N LEU A 209 0.44 -14.77 16.32
CA LEU A 209 -0.09 -15.60 17.41
C LEU A 209 0.98 -15.85 18.49
N ILE A 210 2.22 -16.17 18.09
CA ILE A 210 3.34 -16.36 19.02
C ILE A 210 3.62 -15.09 19.80
N VAL A 211 3.64 -13.93 19.13
CA VAL A 211 3.87 -12.62 19.78
C VAL A 211 2.75 -12.28 20.77
N LEU A 212 1.48 -12.51 20.39
CA LEU A 212 0.32 -12.28 21.26
C LEU A 212 0.30 -13.24 22.46
N LEU A 213 0.62 -14.52 22.27
CA LEU A 213 0.71 -15.50 23.35
C LEU A 213 1.87 -15.18 24.30
N TRP A 214 3.00 -14.71 23.77
CA TRP A 214 4.14 -14.27 24.57
C TRP A 214 3.78 -13.04 25.42
N LEU A 215 3.11 -12.04 24.83
CA LEU A 215 2.56 -10.89 25.54
C LEU A 215 1.58 -11.30 26.65
N LEU A 216 0.69 -12.26 26.34
CA LEU A 216 -0.35 -12.72 27.27
C LEU A 216 0.22 -13.52 28.45
N LEU A 217 1.23 -14.36 28.22
CA LEU A 217 1.73 -15.34 29.20
C LEU A 217 2.97 -14.90 29.97
N LYS A 218 3.78 -13.96 29.45
CA LYS A 218 5.12 -13.68 30.00
C LYS A 218 5.50 -12.21 30.13
N TYR A 219 4.61 -11.26 29.86
CA TYR A 219 4.91 -9.85 30.07
C TYR A 219 4.90 -9.50 31.58
N SER A 220 6.00 -9.82 32.25
CA SER A 220 6.38 -9.18 33.51
C SER A 220 7.15 -7.93 33.15
N VAL A 221 6.68 -6.77 33.62
CA VAL A 221 7.34 -5.45 33.44
C VAL A 221 8.75 -5.55 34.03
N THR A 222 9.71 -5.95 33.20
CA THR A 222 11.11 -6.03 33.58
C THR A 222 11.71 -4.66 33.36
N SER A 223 12.07 -4.00 34.45
CA SER A 223 12.72 -2.70 34.45
C SER A 223 14.12 -2.80 33.86
N GLY A 224 14.42 -2.00 32.82
CA GLY A 224 15.74 -1.90 32.19
C GLY A 224 15.67 -1.81 30.65
N VAL A 225 16.85 -1.83 30.01
CA VAL A 225 17.01 -1.76 28.53
C VAL A 225 16.22 -2.86 27.80
N LEU A 226 16.10 -4.04 28.42
CA LEU A 226 15.31 -5.15 27.90
C LEU A 226 13.80 -4.82 27.80
N GLY A 227 13.27 -4.01 28.71
CA GLY A 227 11.86 -3.57 28.69
C GLY A 227 11.52 -2.63 27.53
N ILE A 228 12.52 -1.98 26.92
CA ILE A 228 12.38 -1.13 25.73
C ILE A 228 12.67 -1.94 24.47
N LEU A 229 13.67 -2.83 24.53
CA LEU A 229 14.10 -3.66 23.40
C LEU A 229 13.02 -4.66 22.95
N TYR A 230 12.35 -5.32 23.90
CA TYR A 230 11.33 -6.34 23.56
C TYR A 230 10.11 -5.76 22.82
N PRO A 231 9.46 -4.67 23.28
CA PRO A 231 8.38 -4.03 22.54
C PRO A 231 8.81 -3.51 21.16
N LEU A 232 10.05 -3.02 21.03
CA LEU A 232 10.58 -2.51 19.76
C LEU A 232 10.74 -3.64 18.73
N LEU A 233 11.35 -4.76 19.14
CA LEU A 233 11.49 -5.95 18.27
C LEU A 233 10.13 -6.52 17.87
N MET A 234 9.16 -6.50 18.78
CA MET A 234 7.80 -6.94 18.48
C MET A 234 7.07 -5.99 17.54
N ALA A 235 7.20 -4.67 17.72
CA ALA A 235 6.64 -3.68 16.80
C ALA A 235 7.25 -3.81 15.40
N ALA A 236 8.57 -4.06 15.31
CA ALA A 236 9.23 -4.35 14.04
C ALA A 236 8.72 -5.63 13.38
N ALA A 237 8.57 -6.72 14.14
CA ALA A 237 8.01 -7.98 13.63
C ALA A 237 6.55 -7.84 13.19
N LEU A 238 5.74 -7.10 13.95
CA LEU A 238 4.34 -6.80 13.60
C LEU A 238 4.24 -5.91 12.36
N GLY A 239 5.11 -4.90 12.20
CA GLY A 239 5.15 -4.05 11.02
C GLY A 239 5.55 -4.80 9.75
N ILE A 240 6.52 -5.72 9.85
CA ILE A 240 6.88 -6.63 8.74
C ILE A 240 5.68 -7.52 8.40
N GLY A 241 5.02 -8.10 9.40
CA GLY A 241 3.83 -8.92 9.22
C GLY A 241 2.69 -8.17 8.52
N ASP A 242 2.39 -6.95 8.95
CA ASP A 242 1.33 -6.12 8.37
C ASP A 242 1.61 -5.75 6.91
N GLY A 243 2.85 -5.42 6.56
CA GLY A 243 3.24 -5.16 5.17
C GLY A 243 3.05 -6.37 4.26
N ILE A 244 3.41 -7.56 4.76
CA ILE A 244 3.21 -8.82 4.05
C ILE A 244 1.71 -9.11 3.88
N PHE A 245 0.93 -8.99 4.96
CA PHE A 245 -0.52 -9.24 4.93
C PHE A 245 -1.24 -8.32 3.96
N ASN A 246 -0.97 -7.02 4.00
CA ASN A 246 -1.59 -6.05 3.09
C ASN A 246 -1.25 -6.37 1.64
N THR A 247 0.02 -6.73 1.34
CA THR A 247 0.44 -7.08 -0.01
C THR A 247 -0.30 -8.32 -0.54
N GLN A 248 -0.41 -9.37 0.28
CA GLN A 248 -1.04 -10.63 -0.11
C GLN A 248 -2.57 -10.53 -0.22
N LEU A 249 -3.21 -9.79 0.70
CA LEU A 249 -4.65 -9.60 0.71
C LEU A 249 -5.12 -8.73 -0.46
N ASN A 250 -4.35 -7.69 -0.80
CA ASN A 250 -4.60 -6.86 -1.97
C ASN A 250 -4.46 -7.66 -3.28
N ALA A 251 -3.43 -8.51 -3.39
CA ALA A 251 -3.23 -9.38 -4.55
C ALA A 251 -4.39 -10.38 -4.71
N LEU A 252 -4.82 -11.01 -3.60
CA LEU A 252 -5.94 -11.96 -3.60
C LEU A 252 -7.27 -11.30 -4.01
N LEU A 253 -7.54 -10.10 -3.51
CA LEU A 253 -8.74 -9.35 -3.84
C LEU A 253 -8.79 -8.96 -5.32
N GLY A 254 -7.65 -8.54 -5.89
CA GLY A 254 -7.51 -8.26 -7.32
C GLY A 254 -7.68 -9.49 -8.22
N MET A 255 -7.32 -10.68 -7.74
CA MET A 255 -7.58 -11.94 -8.45
C MET A 255 -9.06 -12.33 -8.41
N LEU A 256 -9.76 -12.07 -7.29
CA LEU A 256 -11.13 -12.51 -7.07
C LEU A 256 -12.17 -11.58 -7.74
N PHE A 257 -11.92 -10.27 -7.76
CA PHE A 257 -12.84 -9.26 -8.27
C PHE A 257 -12.32 -8.58 -9.55
N LYS A 258 -11.90 -9.37 -10.55
CA LYS A 258 -11.33 -8.85 -11.80
C LYS A 258 -12.20 -7.85 -12.55
N HIS A 259 -13.52 -7.98 -12.43
CA HIS A 259 -14.50 -7.18 -13.18
C HIS A 259 -14.96 -5.91 -12.44
N ASP A 260 -14.68 -5.79 -11.13
CA ASP A 260 -15.04 -4.65 -10.27
C ASP A 260 -14.01 -4.47 -9.14
N MET A 261 -12.76 -4.21 -9.53
CA MET A 261 -11.65 -4.04 -8.58
C MET A 261 -11.82 -2.77 -7.73
N GLU A 262 -12.32 -1.69 -8.34
CA GLU A 262 -12.49 -0.40 -7.68
C GLU A 262 -13.42 -0.51 -6.46
N GLY A 263 -14.56 -1.20 -6.61
CA GLY A 263 -15.49 -1.46 -5.51
C GLY A 263 -14.88 -2.33 -4.42
N ALA A 264 -14.13 -3.37 -4.79
CA ALA A 264 -13.52 -4.30 -3.84
C ALA A 264 -12.44 -3.62 -2.96
N PHE A 265 -11.53 -2.84 -3.56
CA PHE A 265 -10.50 -2.10 -2.81
C PHE A 265 -11.10 -0.99 -1.93
N ALA A 266 -12.14 -0.30 -2.41
CA ALA A 266 -12.86 0.67 -1.60
C ALA A 266 -13.50 0.02 -0.36
N GLN A 267 -14.14 -1.14 -0.52
CA GLN A 267 -14.71 -1.92 0.59
C GLN A 267 -13.64 -2.36 1.59
N LEU A 268 -12.50 -2.87 1.12
CA LEU A 268 -11.39 -3.25 2.00
C LEU A 268 -10.94 -2.08 2.88
N LYS A 269 -10.77 -0.90 2.30
CA LYS A 269 -10.37 0.31 3.05
C LYS A 269 -11.43 0.76 4.05
N VAL A 270 -12.71 0.68 3.69
CA VAL A 270 -13.82 0.97 4.62
C VAL A 270 -13.75 0.03 5.83
N TRP A 271 -13.62 -1.28 5.62
CA TRP A 271 -13.54 -2.26 6.71
C TRP A 271 -12.29 -2.10 7.59
N GLN A 272 -11.15 -1.72 7.00
CA GLN A 272 -9.94 -1.37 7.76
C GLN A 272 -10.17 -0.15 8.66
N CYS A 273 -10.75 0.94 8.13
CA CYS A 273 -11.05 2.14 8.88
C CYS A 273 -12.06 1.89 10.01
N VAL A 274 -13.12 1.11 9.75
CA VAL A 274 -14.10 0.71 10.76
C VAL A 274 -13.45 -0.10 11.88
N SER A 275 -12.60 -1.07 11.54
CA SER A 275 -11.92 -1.91 12.53
C SER A 275 -10.98 -1.09 13.42
N ILE A 276 -10.20 -0.18 12.82
CA ILE A 276 -9.31 0.73 13.55
C ILE A 276 -10.13 1.64 14.47
N ALA A 277 -11.22 2.23 13.98
CA ALA A 277 -12.10 3.08 14.77
C ALA A 277 -12.68 2.33 15.98
N VAL A 278 -13.20 1.11 15.78
CA VAL A 278 -13.72 0.28 16.87
C VAL A 278 -12.65 0.01 17.92
N VAL A 279 -11.42 -0.33 17.52
CA VAL A 279 -10.31 -0.55 18.45
C VAL A 279 -10.02 0.71 19.27
N PHE A 280 -9.92 1.88 18.64
CA PHE A 280 -9.63 3.13 19.36
C PHE A 280 -10.76 3.59 20.27
N PHE A 281 -12.03 3.37 19.89
CA PHE A 281 -13.17 3.73 20.74
C PHE A 281 -13.35 2.77 21.91
N VAL A 282 -13.06 1.48 21.73
CA VAL A 282 -13.26 0.47 22.79
C VAL A 282 -12.05 0.41 23.73
N SER A 283 -10.84 0.67 23.23
CA SER A 283 -9.58 0.54 24.00
C SER A 283 -9.54 1.27 25.36
N PRO A 284 -10.12 2.48 25.54
CA PRO A 284 -10.13 3.15 26.84
C PRO A 284 -11.02 2.48 27.89
N TYR A 285 -11.98 1.67 27.47
CA TYR A 285 -13.02 1.07 28.33
C TYR A 285 -12.75 -0.39 28.70
N ILE A 286 -11.71 -1.01 28.12
CA ILE A 286 -11.37 -2.42 28.36
C ILE A 286 -9.94 -2.58 28.86
N SER A 287 -9.70 -3.56 29.73
CA SER A 287 -8.36 -3.84 30.26
C SER A 287 -7.44 -4.43 29.18
N LEU A 288 -6.12 -4.23 29.33
CA LEU A 288 -5.12 -4.76 28.40
C LEU A 288 -5.25 -6.28 28.18
N HIS A 289 -5.54 -7.05 29.24
CA HIS A 289 -5.81 -8.48 29.12
C HIS A 289 -7.04 -8.78 28.25
N ALA A 290 -8.13 -8.00 28.39
CA ALA A 290 -9.32 -8.15 27.57
C ALA A 290 -9.05 -7.79 26.10
N VAL A 291 -8.28 -6.72 25.83
CA VAL A 291 -7.85 -6.34 24.46
C VAL A 291 -7.08 -7.50 23.80
N LEU A 292 -6.09 -8.06 24.51
CA LEU A 292 -5.27 -9.16 23.98
C LEU A 292 -6.08 -10.41 23.68
N VAL A 293 -7.04 -10.77 24.54
CA VAL A 293 -7.94 -11.92 24.31
C VAL A 293 -8.83 -11.69 23.09
N VAL A 294 -9.42 -10.49 22.95
CA VAL A 294 -10.25 -10.13 21.78
C VAL A 294 -9.43 -10.19 20.49
N MET A 295 -8.20 -9.66 20.50
CA MET A 295 -7.30 -9.74 19.35
C MET A 295 -6.91 -11.18 19.01
N LEU A 296 -6.66 -12.03 20.01
CA LEU A 296 -6.36 -13.45 19.81
C LEU A 296 -7.52 -14.18 19.11
N VAL A 297 -8.75 -13.96 19.60
CA VAL A 297 -9.96 -14.54 19.01
C VAL A 297 -10.18 -14.03 17.58
N ALA A 298 -9.99 -12.74 17.35
CA ALA A 298 -10.13 -12.13 16.02
C ALA A 298 -9.11 -12.70 15.01
N VAL A 299 -7.86 -12.93 15.44
CA VAL A 299 -6.81 -13.58 14.62
C VAL A 299 -7.18 -15.02 14.29
N CYS A 300 -7.73 -15.79 15.25
CA CYS A 300 -8.18 -17.15 14.99
C CYS A 300 -9.32 -17.18 13.97
N ILE A 301 -10.32 -16.30 14.11
CA ILE A 301 -11.44 -16.20 13.18
C ILE A 301 -10.96 -15.78 11.78
N SER A 302 -10.03 -14.82 11.69
CA SER A 302 -9.51 -14.34 10.41
C SER A 302 -8.72 -15.41 9.66
N VAL A 303 -7.91 -16.21 10.37
CA VAL A 303 -7.18 -17.34 9.76
C VAL A 303 -8.15 -18.40 9.23
N VAL A 304 -9.18 -18.76 10.00
CA VAL A 304 -10.20 -19.73 9.56
C VAL A 304 -10.96 -19.21 8.35
N GLY A 305 -11.41 -17.95 8.38
CA GLY A 305 -12.11 -17.31 7.26
C GLY A 305 -11.24 -17.23 6.00
N PHE A 306 -9.96 -16.90 6.16
CA PHE A 306 -9.01 -16.84 5.06
C PHE A 306 -8.76 -18.23 4.44
N LEU A 307 -8.52 -19.26 5.27
CA LEU A 307 -8.36 -20.63 4.79
C LEU A 307 -9.61 -21.15 4.07
N PHE A 308 -10.80 -20.85 4.59
CA PHE A 308 -12.05 -21.21 3.93
C PHE A 308 -12.20 -20.54 2.56
N LEU A 309 -11.90 -19.23 2.48
CA LEU A 309 -11.91 -18.49 1.22
C LEU A 309 -10.91 -19.10 0.22
N THR A 310 -9.68 -19.36 0.63
CA THR A 310 -8.68 -20.01 -0.24
C THR A 310 -9.15 -21.35 -0.76
N LEU A 311 -9.75 -22.20 0.09
CA LEU A 311 -10.27 -23.51 -0.31
C LEU A 311 -11.45 -23.39 -1.28
N MET A 312 -12.32 -22.40 -1.10
CA MET A 312 -13.41 -22.11 -2.04
C MET A 312 -12.87 -21.65 -3.40
N VAL A 313 -11.83 -20.80 -3.39
CA VAL A 313 -11.18 -20.29 -4.59
C VAL A 313 -10.45 -21.41 -5.34
N GLU A 314 -9.70 -22.26 -4.65
CA GLU A 314 -9.01 -23.41 -5.25
C GLU A 314 -10.00 -24.38 -5.90
N LYS A 315 -11.16 -24.61 -5.24
CA LYS A 315 -12.26 -25.39 -5.83
C LYS A 315 -12.82 -24.72 -7.08
N ALA A 316 -13.12 -23.43 -7.04
CA ALA A 316 -13.72 -22.71 -8.17
C ALA A 316 -12.81 -22.72 -9.42
N PHE A 317 -11.50 -22.57 -9.24
CA PHE A 317 -10.54 -22.66 -10.35
C PHE A 317 -10.33 -24.10 -10.84
N SER A 318 -10.40 -25.11 -9.97
CA SER A 318 -10.29 -26.52 -10.37
C SER A 318 -11.48 -27.05 -11.20
N PHE A 319 -12.60 -26.31 -11.28
CA PHE A 319 -13.76 -26.66 -12.13
C PHE A 319 -13.72 -25.99 -13.51
N VAL A 320 -12.72 -25.14 -13.79
CA VAL A 320 -12.58 -24.39 -15.04
C VAL A 320 -11.50 -24.97 -15.97
N ASP A 321 -10.68 -25.91 -15.46
CA ASP A 321 -9.77 -26.76 -16.24
C ASP A 321 -10.40 -28.14 -16.52
#